data_AF-A0AAE8W539-F1
#
_entry.id   AF-A0AAE8W539-F1
#
_cell.length_a   1.000
_cell.length_b   1.000
_cell.length_c   1.000
_cell.angle_alpha   90.00
_cell.angle_beta   90.00
_cell.angle_gamma   90.00
#
_symmetry.space_group_name_H-M   'P 1'
#
loop_
_entity.id
_entity.type
_entity.pdbx_description
1 polymer ?
#
loop_
_entity_poly.entity_id
_entity_poly.type
_entity_poly.pdbx_seq_one_letter_code
_entity_poly.pdbx_strand_id
1 'polypeptide(L)'
;MSREHDLPEPPNRRLLLKGALAAGAFTAMPAGLAHAASSPAGPGAAAPYVNPLVRNRADPHIHRHRDGFYYFTATAPEYDRIILRRSRTLRGLSTASESVIWRKHATGVMGAHIWAP
;
A
#
# COMPACT_ATOMS: atom_id res chain seq x y z
N MET A 1 -48.18 -10.82 -30.20
CA MET A 1 -46.79 -11.27 -30.03
C MET A 1 -45.90 -10.10 -30.38
N SER A 2 -44.97 -9.56 -29.60
CA SER A 2 -44.56 -9.73 -28.21
C SER A 2 -43.61 -8.55 -27.89
N ARG A 3 -43.80 -7.91 -26.73
CA ARG A 3 -42.78 -7.28 -25.86
C ARG A 3 -42.10 -5.97 -26.33
N GLU A 4 -42.73 -4.84 -26.02
CA GLU A 4 -41.98 -3.65 -25.60
C GLU A 4 -41.31 -3.92 -24.25
N HIS A 5 -40.00 -3.71 -24.21
CA HIS A 5 -39.19 -3.81 -23.00
C HIS A 5 -39.29 -2.50 -22.22
N ASP A 6 -40.08 -2.50 -21.14
CA ASP A 6 -39.93 -1.50 -20.07
C ASP A 6 -38.59 -1.77 -19.36
N LEU A 7 -37.59 -0.92 -19.58
CA LEU A 7 -36.39 -0.88 -18.77
C LEU A 7 -36.61 0.14 -17.64
N PRO A 8 -36.33 -0.19 -16.37
CA PRO A 8 -36.49 0.77 -15.28
C PRO A 8 -35.43 1.88 -15.39
N GLU A 9 -35.89 3.13 -15.30
CA GLU A 9 -35.06 4.33 -15.17
C GLU A 9 -34.06 4.20 -13.99
N PRO A 10 -32.76 4.48 -14.17
CA PRO A 10 -31.80 4.44 -13.08
C PRO A 10 -32.03 5.62 -12.13
N PRO A 11 -32.00 5.41 -10.80
CA PRO A 11 -32.31 6.47 -9.85
C PRO A 11 -31.25 7.58 -9.84
N ASN A 12 -31.74 8.81 -9.81
CA ASN A 12 -30.94 10.04 -9.80
C ASN A 12 -30.18 10.20 -8.46
N ARG A 13 -28.89 10.52 -8.50
CA ARG A 13 -27.93 10.54 -7.37
C ARG A 13 -28.13 11.64 -6.33
N ARG A 14 -29.32 12.24 -6.26
CA ARG A 14 -29.62 13.28 -5.28
C ARG A 14 -30.77 12.82 -4.41
N LEU A 15 -30.49 12.80 -3.11
CA LEU A 15 -31.41 12.63 -1.99
C LEU A 15 -31.47 11.20 -1.43
N LEU A 16 -30.65 10.94 -0.40
CA LEU A 16 -31.04 10.17 0.80
C LEU A 16 -30.01 10.47 1.91
N LEU A 17 -30.10 11.69 2.43
CA LEU A 17 -29.59 12.04 3.75
C LEU A 17 -30.80 12.05 4.68
N LYS A 18 -30.90 11.07 5.59
CA LYS A 18 -31.42 11.17 6.98
C LYS A 18 -31.91 9.81 7.49
N GLY A 19 -31.31 9.38 8.62
CA GLY A 19 -32.05 8.79 9.73
C GLY A 19 -31.80 7.31 10.00
N ALA A 20 -30.99 7.01 11.02
CA ALA A 20 -31.48 6.40 12.26
C ALA A 20 -30.30 6.25 13.24
N LEU A 21 -30.38 6.97 14.38
CA LEU A 21 -29.59 6.67 15.56
C LEU A 21 -30.04 5.31 16.11
N ALA A 22 -29.10 4.39 16.28
CA ALA A 22 -29.25 3.27 17.20
C ALA A 22 -28.15 3.41 18.27
N ALA A 23 -28.55 3.93 19.42
CA ALA A 23 -27.76 3.90 20.64
C ALA A 23 -27.67 2.45 21.13
N GLY A 24 -26.45 1.93 21.24
CA GLY A 24 -26.15 0.63 21.83
C GLY A 24 -24.73 0.67 22.37
N ALA A 25 -24.61 1.00 23.65
CA ALA A 25 -23.35 1.13 24.35
C ALA A 25 -22.61 -0.22 24.42
N PHE A 26 -21.60 -0.39 23.56
CA PHE A 26 -20.53 -1.35 23.84
C PHE A 26 -19.49 -0.66 24.71
N THR A 27 -19.34 -1.23 25.90
CA THR A 27 -18.44 -0.85 26.97
C THR A 27 -17.02 -0.62 26.48
N ALA A 28 -16.44 0.50 26.93
CA ALA A 28 -15.06 0.88 26.67
C ALA A 28 -14.10 -0.18 27.23
N MET A 29 -13.56 -1.03 26.38
CA MET A 29 -12.31 -1.71 26.64
C MET A 29 -11.18 -0.74 26.27
N PRO A 30 -10.31 -0.32 27.20
CA PRO A 30 -9.05 0.25 26.76
C PRO A 30 -8.31 -0.91 26.09
N ALA A 31 -8.26 -0.89 24.76
CA ALA A 31 -7.27 -1.65 24.02
C ALA A 31 -5.92 -1.07 24.47
N GLY A 32 -5.36 -1.66 25.51
CA GLY A 32 -4.00 -1.40 25.92
C GLY A 32 -3.14 -1.57 24.69
N LEU A 33 -2.47 -0.49 24.29
CA LEU A 33 -1.36 -0.56 23.36
C LEU A 33 -0.37 -1.52 24.01
N ALA A 34 -0.39 -2.78 23.61
CA ALA A 34 0.66 -3.74 23.90
C ALA A 34 1.90 -3.23 23.17
N HIS A 35 2.61 -2.29 23.81
CA HIS A 35 3.91 -1.88 23.38
C HIS A 35 4.81 -3.09 23.63
N ALA A 36 5.09 -3.85 22.57
CA ALA A 36 6.08 -4.90 22.61
C ALA A 36 7.41 -4.25 23.01
N ALA A 37 7.78 -4.40 24.28
CA ALA A 37 9.02 -3.88 24.81
C ALA A 37 10.17 -4.48 24.00
N SER A 38 10.95 -3.62 23.34
CA SER A 38 12.18 -4.04 22.68
C SER A 38 13.17 -4.45 23.76
N SER A 39 13.58 -5.71 23.78
CA SER A 39 14.68 -6.14 24.67
C SER A 39 15.93 -5.30 24.39
N PRO A 40 16.67 -4.84 25.41
CA PRO A 40 17.90 -4.11 25.19
C PRO A 40 18.88 -5.05 24.52
N ALA A 41 19.32 -4.63 23.34
CA ALA A 41 20.15 -5.44 22.49
C ALA A 41 21.57 -5.48 23.06
N GLY A 42 22.15 -6.68 23.21
CA GLY A 42 23.49 -6.86 23.75
C GLY A 42 24.58 -6.12 22.95
N PRO A 43 25.77 -5.92 23.51
CA PRO A 43 26.84 -5.19 22.84
C PRO A 43 27.19 -5.88 21.51
N GLY A 44 26.94 -5.19 20.40
CA GLY A 44 27.10 -5.70 19.03
C GLY A 44 25.80 -5.77 18.22
N ALA A 45 24.65 -5.57 18.84
CA ALA A 45 23.39 -5.54 18.11
C ALA A 45 23.24 -4.26 17.29
N ALA A 46 22.99 -4.42 15.99
CA ALA A 46 22.69 -3.31 15.10
C ALA A 46 21.49 -2.52 15.63
N ALA A 47 21.56 -1.18 15.55
CA ALA A 47 20.45 -0.31 15.91
C ALA A 47 19.13 -0.82 15.28
N PRO A 48 17.99 -0.70 15.97
CA PRO A 48 16.71 -1.20 15.47
C PRO A 48 16.36 -0.58 14.11
N TYR A 49 15.57 -1.30 13.31
CA TYR A 49 15.02 -0.76 12.07
C TYR A 49 13.92 0.25 12.39
N VAL A 50 13.94 1.39 11.70
CA VAL A 50 12.89 2.41 11.81
C VAL A 50 11.80 2.10 10.81
N ASN A 51 10.56 1.95 11.30
CA ASN A 51 9.37 1.77 10.48
C ASN A 51 8.52 3.04 10.43
N PRO A 52 7.78 3.30 9.33
CA PRO A 52 7.80 2.54 8.08
C PRO A 52 9.09 2.74 7.28
N LEU A 53 9.57 1.70 6.59
CA LEU A 53 10.81 1.75 5.82
C LEU A 53 10.71 2.68 4.60
N VAL A 54 9.66 2.52 3.80
CA VAL A 54 9.33 3.41 2.68
C VAL A 54 7.83 3.68 2.74
N ARG A 55 7.46 4.96 2.91
CA ARG A 55 6.04 5.36 2.95
C ARG A 55 5.42 5.27 1.55
N ASN A 56 4.10 5.10 1.52
CA ASN A 56 3.29 5.10 0.29
C ASN A 56 3.77 4.05 -0.74
N ARG A 57 4.18 2.88 -0.28
CA ARG A 57 4.56 1.73 -1.10
C ARG A 57 3.86 0.50 -0.55
N ALA A 58 3.08 -0.16 -1.39
CA ALA A 58 2.41 -1.42 -1.07
C ALA A 58 3.16 -2.59 -1.74
N ASP A 59 2.89 -3.82 -1.28
CA ASP A 59 3.49 -5.05 -1.83
C ASP A 59 5.03 -4.97 -1.94
N PRO A 60 5.74 -4.62 -0.83
CA PRO A 60 7.17 -4.39 -0.89
C PRO A 60 7.92 -5.69 -1.19
N HIS A 61 8.76 -5.67 -2.23
CA HIS A 61 9.68 -6.74 -2.55
C HIS A 61 11.13 -6.24 -2.48
N ILE A 62 11.96 -6.95 -1.69
CA ILE A 62 13.37 -6.63 -1.51
C ILE A 62 14.23 -7.83 -1.91
N HIS A 63 15.10 -7.63 -2.88
CA HIS A 63 16.10 -8.62 -3.29
C HIS A 63 17.50 -8.17 -2.87
N ARG A 64 18.24 -9.01 -2.13
CA ARG A 64 19.65 -8.80 -1.84
C ARG A 64 20.49 -9.47 -2.93
N HIS A 65 21.12 -8.65 -3.76
CA HIS A 65 21.93 -9.13 -4.88
C HIS A 65 23.39 -9.39 -4.45
N ARG A 66 24.15 -10.10 -5.29
CA ARG A 66 25.55 -10.49 -5.03
C ARG A 66 26.54 -9.31 -5.17
N ASP A 67 26.12 -8.21 -5.77
CA ASP A 67 26.89 -6.97 -5.89
C ASP A 67 26.95 -6.15 -4.58
N GLY A 68 26.33 -6.65 -3.51
CA GLY A 68 26.30 -6.00 -2.21
C GLY A 68 25.19 -4.96 -2.04
N PHE A 69 24.22 -4.90 -2.94
CA PHE A 69 23.06 -4.02 -2.84
C PHE A 69 21.77 -4.79 -2.51
N TYR A 70 20.91 -4.12 -1.76
CA TYR A 70 19.48 -4.41 -1.69
C TYR A 70 18.79 -3.62 -2.80
N TYR A 71 17.95 -4.29 -3.58
CA TYR A 71 17.06 -3.72 -4.57
C TYR A 71 15.64 -3.78 -4.05
N PHE A 72 14.95 -2.66 -4.05
CA PHE A 72 13.56 -2.53 -3.61
C PHE A 72 12.68 -2.12 -4.78
N THR A 73 11.59 -2.86 -4.95
CA THR A 73 10.43 -2.49 -5.76
C THR A 73 9.17 -2.63 -4.92
N ALA A 74 8.11 -1.99 -5.37
CA ALA A 74 6.81 -2.00 -4.71
C ALA A 74 5.77 -1.41 -5.65
N THR A 75 4.50 -1.64 -5.31
CA THR A 75 3.36 -0.98 -5.95
C THR A 75 3.36 0.51 -5.60
N ALA A 76 3.39 1.36 -6.62
CA ALA A 76 3.19 2.79 -6.48
C ALA A 76 1.70 3.11 -6.28
N PRO A 77 1.32 4.13 -5.50
CA PRO A 77 -0.10 4.47 -5.26
C PRO A 77 -0.88 4.77 -6.53
N GLU A 78 -0.21 5.23 -7.58
CA GLU A 78 -0.81 5.55 -8.88
C GLU A 78 -1.04 4.32 -9.78
N TYR A 79 -0.51 3.14 -9.41
CA TYR A 79 -0.60 1.89 -10.17
C TYR A 79 -0.20 2.03 -11.66
N ASP A 80 0.80 2.85 -11.96
CA ASP A 80 1.12 3.28 -13.34
C ASP A 80 2.53 2.93 -13.83
N ARG A 81 3.40 2.37 -12.99
CA ARG A 81 4.82 2.17 -13.28
C ARG A 81 5.47 1.14 -12.36
N ILE A 82 6.62 0.63 -12.78
CA ILE A 82 7.53 -0.16 -11.94
C ILE A 82 8.69 0.73 -11.54
N ILE A 83 8.95 0.79 -10.23
CA ILE A 83 10.01 1.59 -9.63
C ILE A 83 11.14 0.69 -9.12
N LEU A 84 12.35 1.22 -9.05
CA LEU A 84 13.47 0.54 -8.45
C LEU A 84 14.31 1.55 -7.67
N ARG A 85 14.70 1.19 -6.45
CA ARG A 85 15.75 1.88 -5.69
C ARG A 85 16.73 0.85 -5.14
N ARG A 86 17.95 1.28 -4.86
CA ARG A 86 18.96 0.39 -4.26
C ARG A 86 19.77 1.07 -3.17
N SER A 87 20.23 0.28 -2.22
CA SER A 87 21.10 0.72 -1.12
C SER A 87 21.97 -0.44 -0.65
N ARG A 88 23.17 -0.15 -0.13
CA ARG A 88 24.04 -1.17 0.51
C ARG A 88 23.49 -1.69 1.84
N THR A 89 22.52 -0.99 2.44
CA THR A 89 21.86 -1.38 3.69
C THR A 89 20.34 -1.30 3.56
N LEU A 90 19.60 -2.12 4.31
CA LEU A 90 18.14 -2.03 4.37
C LEU A 90 17.68 -0.61 4.78
N ARG A 91 18.30 -0.01 5.82
CA ARG A 91 17.96 1.35 6.29
C ARG A 91 18.11 2.41 5.19
N GLY A 92 19.15 2.30 4.36
CA GLY A 92 19.38 3.27 3.29
C GLY A 92 18.32 3.23 2.18
N LEU A 93 17.45 2.20 2.12
CA LEU A 93 16.31 2.19 1.19
C LEU A 93 15.28 3.29 1.50
N SER A 94 15.25 3.78 2.75
CA SER A 94 14.34 4.86 3.16
C SER A 94 14.64 6.20 2.49
N THR A 95 15.91 6.45 2.13
CA THR A 95 16.37 7.69 1.49
C THR A 95 16.98 7.49 0.11
N ALA A 96 17.19 6.25 -0.34
CA ALA A 96 17.69 5.96 -1.67
C ALA A 96 16.76 6.52 -2.76
N SER A 97 17.36 7.17 -3.76
CA SER A 97 16.65 7.70 -4.92
C SER A 97 15.90 6.59 -5.67
N GLU A 98 14.69 6.92 -6.09
CA GLU A 98 13.84 6.03 -6.87
C GLU A 98 14.01 6.30 -8.37
N SER A 99 14.10 5.24 -9.16
CA SER A 99 14.10 5.29 -10.62
C SER A 99 12.87 4.58 -11.16
N VAL A 100 12.26 5.11 -12.22
CA VAL A 100 11.20 4.42 -12.96
C VAL A 100 11.85 3.58 -14.03
N ILE A 101 11.68 2.26 -13.97
CA ILE A 101 12.30 1.33 -14.93
C ILE A 101 11.33 0.85 -16.02
N TRP A 102 10.03 1.01 -15.79
CA TRP A 102 8.98 0.71 -16.77
C TRP A 102 7.71 1.51 -16.46
N ARG A 103 6.92 1.88 -17.48
CA ARG A 103 5.66 2.63 -17.36
C ARG A 103 4.53 1.89 -18.07
N LYS A 104 3.31 2.00 -17.54
CA LYS A 104 2.11 1.45 -18.14
C LYS A 104 1.97 1.90 -19.60
N HIS A 105 1.41 1.03 -20.42
CA HIS A 105 1.08 1.38 -21.79
C HIS A 105 0.00 2.47 -21.85
N ALA A 106 0.01 3.26 -22.93
CA ALA A 106 -1.04 4.24 -23.17
C ALA A 106 -2.40 3.57 -23.41
N THR A 107 -2.40 2.43 -24.13
CA THR A 107 -3.59 1.65 -24.48
C THR A 107 -3.30 0.14 -24.47
N GLY A 108 -4.34 -0.68 -24.32
CA GLY A 108 -4.24 -2.14 -24.43
C GLY A 108 -3.68 -2.83 -23.19
N VAL A 109 -3.11 -4.03 -23.39
CA VAL A 109 -2.52 -4.84 -22.31
C VAL A 109 -1.42 -4.07 -21.58
N MET A 110 -1.26 -4.34 -20.28
CA MET A 110 -0.31 -3.62 -19.42
C MET A 110 -0.56 -2.09 -19.33
N GLY A 111 -1.77 -1.61 -19.64
CA GLY A 111 -2.13 -0.20 -19.61
C GLY A 111 -2.79 0.30 -18.31
N ALA A 112 -3.05 -0.59 -17.36
CA ALA A 112 -3.75 -0.29 -16.11
C ALA A 112 -3.35 -1.24 -14.98
N HIS A 113 -3.56 -0.80 -13.73
CA HIS A 113 -3.39 -1.60 -12.52
C HIS A 113 -2.02 -2.31 -12.43
N ILE A 114 -0.95 -1.56 -12.60
CA ILE A 114 0.41 -2.09 -12.47
C ILE A 114 0.65 -2.43 -11.00
N TRP A 115 0.81 -3.71 -10.70
CA TRP A 115 0.71 -4.22 -9.34
C TRP A 115 1.76 -5.30 -9.05
N ALA A 116 2.31 -5.27 -7.82
CA ALA A 116 3.16 -6.29 -7.21
C ALA A 116 4.33 -6.77 -8.09
N PRO A 117 5.21 -5.85 -8.52
CA PRO A 117 6.43 -6.19 -9.25
C PRO A 117 7.47 -6.94 -8.41
#